data_AF-S4PBY8-F1
#
_entry.id   AF-S4PBY8-F1
#
_cell.length_a   1.000
_cell.length_b   1.000
_cell.length_c   1.000
_cell.angle_alpha   90.00
_cell.angle_beta   90.00
_cell.angle_gamma   90.00
#
_symmetry.space_group_name_H-M   'P 1'
#
loop_
_entity.id
_entity.type
_entity.pdbx_description
1 polymer ?
#
loop_
_entity_poly.entity_id
_entity_poly.type
_entity_poly.pdbx_seq_one_letter_code
_entity_poly.pdbx_strand_id
1 'polypeptide(L)'
;MFAADIAPEWAQGEVCHRCRVAFSLIMRKHHCRACGQVFCQQCSSKTSTLPKFGIEKEVRVCDACFDKVSRPPSSTAKIEIVDTASDYGPASQPQKPPGKTA
;
A
#
# COMPACT_ATOMS: atom_id res chain seq x y z
N MET A 1 7.31 5.60 28.47
CA MET A 1 7.60 6.63 27.44
C MET A 1 7.27 6.00 26.10
N PHE A 2 6.32 6.56 25.34
CA PHE A 2 6.08 6.09 23.99
C PHE A 2 7.23 6.61 23.12
N ALA A 3 8.11 5.72 22.69
CA ALA A 3 9.16 6.10 21.74
C ALA A 3 8.48 6.35 20.39
N ALA A 4 8.76 7.51 19.78
CA ALA A 4 8.40 7.72 18.39
C ALA A 4 9.23 6.78 17.52
N ASP A 5 8.58 6.14 16.55
CA ASP A 5 9.28 5.34 15.56
C ASP A 5 10.11 6.24 14.64
N ILE A 6 11.16 5.67 14.06
CA ILE A 6 12.01 6.38 13.11
C ILE A 6 11.26 6.52 11.79
N ALA A 7 11.20 7.76 11.25
CA ALA A 7 10.61 8.03 9.95
C ALA A 7 11.37 7.29 8.83
N PRO A 8 10.69 6.80 7.78
CA PRO A 8 11.33 6.06 6.70
C PRO A 8 12.24 6.94 5.85
N GLU A 9 13.30 6.33 5.33
CA GLU A 9 14.20 6.97 4.37
C GLU A 9 13.46 7.34 3.07
N TRP A 10 13.87 8.45 2.46
CA TRP A 10 13.27 8.92 1.21
C TRP A 10 13.85 8.16 0.01
N ALA A 11 12.99 7.38 -0.64
CA ALA A 11 13.33 6.66 -1.85
C ALA A 11 13.52 7.62 -3.04
N GLN A 12 14.44 7.24 -3.94
CA GLN A 12 14.60 7.87 -5.24
C GLN A 12 13.79 7.11 -6.29
N GLY A 13 13.41 7.79 -7.36
CA GLY A 13 12.71 7.17 -8.50
C GLY A 13 12.43 8.15 -9.61
N GLU A 14 12.33 7.64 -10.84
CA GLU A 14 12.06 8.44 -12.05
C GLU A 14 10.57 8.47 -12.44
N VAL A 15 9.74 7.69 -11.74
CA VAL A 15 8.29 7.64 -11.94
C VAL A 15 7.54 7.73 -10.61
N CYS A 16 6.31 8.25 -10.64
CA CYS A 16 5.42 8.25 -9.49
C CYS A 16 5.16 6.81 -9.01
N HIS A 17 5.37 6.53 -7.73
CA HIS A 17 5.20 5.19 -7.16
C HIS A 17 3.78 4.63 -7.34
N ARG A 18 2.76 5.51 -7.41
CA ARG A 18 1.35 5.11 -7.61
C ARG A 18 0.95 5.05 -9.08
N CYS A 19 0.84 6.19 -9.75
CA CYS A 19 0.30 6.25 -11.12
C CYS A 19 1.35 6.03 -12.22
N ARG A 20 2.62 5.84 -11.86
CA ARG A 20 3.74 5.57 -12.78
C ARG A 20 4.02 6.67 -13.83
N VAL A 21 3.44 7.86 -13.68
CA VAL A 21 3.82 9.02 -14.51
C VAL A 21 5.30 9.33 -14.33
N ALA A 22 6.00 9.55 -15.44
CA ALA A 22 7.41 9.94 -15.42
C ALA A 22 7.58 11.36 -14.89
N PHE A 23 8.61 11.55 -14.07
CA PHE A 23 8.99 12.87 -13.60
C PHE A 23 9.76 13.63 -14.67
N SER A 24 9.62 14.95 -14.66
CA SER A 24 10.26 15.87 -15.60
C SER A 24 10.41 17.24 -14.95
N LEU A 25 10.95 18.23 -15.68
CA LEU A 25 11.08 19.60 -15.16
C LEU A 25 9.74 20.21 -14.74
N ILE A 26 8.64 19.80 -15.39
CA ILE A 26 7.28 20.25 -15.09
C ILE A 26 6.60 19.29 -14.10
N MET A 27 6.83 17.97 -14.21
CA MET A 27 6.30 16.96 -13.30
C MET A 27 7.28 16.68 -12.17
N ARG A 28 7.22 17.49 -11.10
CA ARG A 28 8.17 17.43 -9.97
C ARG A 28 7.93 16.22 -9.05
N LYS A 29 9.02 15.79 -8.38
CA LYS A 29 9.05 14.71 -7.39
C LYS A 29 8.54 15.21 -6.03
N HIS A 30 7.71 14.42 -5.36
CA HIS A 30 7.23 14.69 -4.00
C HIS A 30 7.31 13.44 -3.12
N HIS A 31 7.85 13.56 -1.90
CA HIS A 31 7.93 12.43 -0.97
C HIS A 31 6.75 12.39 0.01
N CYS A 32 6.23 11.18 0.24
CA CYS A 32 5.31 10.92 1.34
C CYS A 32 6.09 10.80 2.65
N ARG A 33 5.77 11.62 3.66
CA ARG A 33 6.49 11.59 4.94
C ARG A 33 6.20 10.32 5.76
N ALA A 34 5.13 9.59 5.45
CA ALA A 34 4.74 8.38 6.15
C ALA A 34 5.38 7.10 5.61
N CYS A 35 5.72 7.03 4.31
CA CYS A 35 6.28 5.81 3.70
C CYS A 35 7.60 6.04 2.93
N GLY A 36 8.05 7.28 2.77
CA GLY A 36 9.31 7.62 2.11
C GLY A 36 9.30 7.50 0.59
N GLN A 37 8.24 6.99 -0.04
CA GLN A 37 8.16 6.82 -1.49
C GLN A 37 7.93 8.15 -2.24
N VAL A 38 8.30 8.16 -3.53
CA VAL A 38 8.19 9.32 -4.42
C VAL A 38 6.89 9.31 -5.24
N PHE A 39 6.21 10.46 -5.33
CA PHE A 39 4.90 10.63 -5.96
C PHE A 39 4.84 11.93 -6.76
N CYS A 40 3.89 12.02 -7.70
CA CYS A 40 3.49 13.28 -8.30
C CYS A 40 2.58 14.10 -7.35
N GLN A 41 2.33 15.37 -7.69
CA GLN A 41 1.48 16.26 -6.90
C GLN A 41 0.08 15.70 -6.68
N GLN A 42 -0.53 15.08 -7.70
CA GLN A 42 -1.90 14.55 -7.63
C GLN A 42 -2.00 13.36 -6.67
N CYS A 43 -1.03 12.42 -6.70
CA CYS A 43 -1.04 11.22 -5.85
C CYS A 43 -0.61 11.47 -4.39
N SER A 44 -0.18 12.70 -4.08
CA SER A 44 0.28 13.11 -2.75
C SER A 44 -0.24 14.48 -2.37
N SER A 45 -1.47 14.80 -2.77
CA SER A 45 -2.06 16.13 -2.61
C SER A 45 -2.51 16.41 -1.17
N LYS A 46 -2.67 15.37 -0.35
CA LYS A 46 -3.19 15.45 1.03
C LYS A 46 -2.09 15.69 2.07
N THR A 47 -2.49 16.25 3.21
CA THR A 47 -1.63 16.46 4.39
C THR A 47 -2.24 15.78 5.62
N SER A 48 -1.40 15.30 6.54
CA SER A 48 -1.86 14.69 7.80
C SER A 48 -0.76 14.76 8.86
N THR A 49 -1.13 14.71 10.14
CA THR A 49 -0.17 14.57 11.24
C THR A 49 0.30 13.12 11.33
N LEU A 50 1.53 12.88 11.81
CA LEU A 50 2.08 11.54 11.98
C LEU A 50 2.59 11.34 13.42
N PRO A 51 1.68 11.15 14.40
CA PRO A 51 2.06 10.99 15.81
C PRO A 51 3.01 9.82 16.06
N LYS A 52 2.88 8.74 15.26
CA LYS A 52 3.77 7.56 15.32
C LYS A 52 5.25 7.91 15.09
N PHE A 53 5.53 8.93 14.28
CA PHE A 53 6.87 9.43 13.99
C PHE A 53 7.20 10.71 14.77
N GLY A 54 6.38 11.09 15.77
CA GLY A 54 6.56 12.33 16.54
C GLY A 54 6.29 13.60 15.74
N ILE A 55 5.57 13.53 14.61
CA ILE A 55 5.29 14.68 13.75
C ILE A 55 3.87 15.17 14.05
N GLU A 56 3.76 16.20 14.88
CA GLU A 56 2.48 16.81 15.26
C GLU A 56 1.96 17.82 14.22
N LYS A 57 2.82 18.29 13.32
CA LYS A 57 2.45 19.20 12.23
C LYS A 57 1.90 18.43 11.03
N GLU A 58 0.97 19.04 10.32
CA GLU A 58 0.48 18.45 9.07
C GLU A 58 1.60 18.40 8.02
N VAL A 59 1.85 17.20 7.51
CA VAL A 59 2.86 16.95 6.48
C VAL A 59 2.25 16.19 5.31
N ARG A 60 2.85 16.36 4.14
CA ARG A 60 2.38 15.71 2.91
C ARG A 60 2.45 14.18 3.01
N VAL A 61 1.35 13.55 2.64
CA VAL A 61 1.24 12.08 2.57
C VAL A 61 0.64 11.66 1.23
N CYS A 62 0.99 10.47 0.76
CA CYS A 62 0.28 9.88 -0.37
C CYS A 62 -1.14 9.47 0.04
N ASP A 63 -2.04 9.34 -0.93
CA ASP A 63 -3.44 9.02 -0.65
C ASP A 63 -3.60 7.74 0.18
N ALA A 64 -2.85 6.70 -0.14
CA ALA A 64 -2.88 5.43 0.61
C ALA A 64 -2.42 5.57 2.07
N CYS A 65 -1.47 6.47 2.35
CA CYS A 65 -1.04 6.74 3.73
C CYS A 65 -2.04 7.64 4.45
N PHE A 66 -2.63 8.60 3.75
CA PHE A 66 -3.67 9.45 4.31
C PHE A 66 -4.86 8.61 4.79
N ASP A 67 -5.32 7.63 4.01
CA ASP A 67 -6.47 6.80 4.36
C ASP A 67 -6.17 5.91 5.59
N LYS A 68 -4.91 5.50 5.78
CA LYS A 68 -4.47 4.72 6.95
C LYS A 68 -4.37 5.55 8.23
N VAL A 69 -3.99 6.81 8.11
CA VAL A 69 -3.75 7.71 9.26
C VAL A 69 -5.03 8.46 9.65
N SER A 70 -5.89 8.80 8.69
CA SER A 70 -7.16 9.48 8.94
C SER A 70 -8.24 8.56 9.53
N ARG A 71 -8.08 7.23 9.39
CA ARG A 71 -8.98 6.28 10.03
C ARG A 71 -8.69 6.28 11.54
N PRO A 72 -9.64 6.68 12.41
CA PRO A 72 -9.47 6.49 13.84
C PRO A 72 -9.28 4.99 14.12
N PRO A 73 -8.57 4.60 15.18
CA PRO A 73 -8.44 3.19 15.59
C PRO A 73 -9.78 2.66 16.09
N SER A 74 -10.76 2.59 15.21
CA SER A 74 -12.05 1.97 15.41
C SER A 74 -11.98 0.58 14.79
N SER A 75 -11.91 -0.40 15.68
CA SER A 75 -11.88 -1.84 15.44
C SER A 75 -10.68 -2.35 14.63
N THR A 76 -9.81 -3.07 15.33
CA THR A 76 -9.19 -4.29 14.81
C THR A 76 -10.19 -4.97 13.88
N ALA A 77 -9.92 -4.96 12.57
CA ALA A 77 -10.61 -5.87 11.68
C ALA A 77 -10.24 -7.27 12.17
N LYS A 78 -11.14 -7.87 12.95
CA LYS A 78 -11.12 -9.28 13.28
C LYS A 78 -11.14 -9.98 11.92
N ILE A 79 -9.98 -10.42 11.45
CA ILE A 79 -9.95 -11.45 10.42
C ILE A 79 -10.55 -12.66 11.11
N GLU A 80 -11.86 -12.85 10.93
CA GLU A 80 -12.46 -14.14 11.19
C GLU A 80 -11.89 -15.08 10.14
N ILE A 81 -10.84 -15.79 10.56
CA ILE A 81 -10.44 -17.03 9.93
C ILE A 81 -11.66 -17.94 10.07
N VAL A 82 -12.50 -17.98 9.04
CA VAL A 82 -13.44 -19.06 8.87
C VAL A 82 -12.61 -20.31 8.59
N ASP A 83 -12.33 -21.03 9.67
CA ASP A 83 -11.82 -22.39 9.62
C ASP A 83 -12.84 -23.22 8.83
N THR A 84 -12.52 -23.54 7.58
CA THR A 84 -13.20 -24.60 6.84
C THR A 84 -12.23 -25.77 6.73
N ALA A 85 -11.90 -26.37 7.88
CA ALA A 85 -11.31 -27.70 7.92
C ALA A 85 -12.41 -28.77 7.79
N SER A 86 -12.89 -29.03 6.57
CA SER A 86 -13.56 -30.26 6.11
C SER A 86 -13.87 -30.02 4.64
N ASP A 87 -13.38 -30.73 3.63
CA ASP A 87 -13.31 -32.18 3.48
C ASP A 87 -12.39 -32.44 2.27
N TYR A 88 -11.22 -33.06 2.48
CA TYR A 88 -10.41 -33.61 1.40
C TYR A 88 -11.06 -34.92 0.95
N GLY A 89 -11.93 -34.86 -0.06
CA GLY A 89 -12.34 -36.03 -0.83
C GLY A 89 -11.23 -36.44 -1.81
N PRO A 90 -10.87 -37.75 -1.91
CA PRO A 90 -9.68 -38.18 -2.63
C PRO A 90 -9.86 -38.21 -4.14
N ALA A 91 -8.73 -38.00 -4.81
CA ALA A 91 -8.52 -38.09 -6.25
C ALA A 91 -9.08 -39.37 -6.88
N SER A 92 -9.60 -39.25 -8.11
CA SER A 92 -9.63 -40.32 -9.12
C SER A 92 -9.75 -39.72 -10.52
N GLN A 93 -8.66 -39.79 -11.29
CA GLN A 93 -8.68 -39.61 -12.75
C GLN A 93 -9.40 -40.80 -13.41
N PRO A 94 -9.87 -40.65 -14.66
CA PRO A 94 -9.11 -41.29 -15.74
C PRO A 94 -8.96 -40.43 -17.01
N GLN A 95 -7.83 -40.68 -17.68
CA GLN A 95 -7.42 -40.15 -18.99
C GLN A 95 -8.27 -40.74 -20.13
N LYS A 96 -8.47 -39.99 -21.24
CA LYS A 96 -8.08 -40.41 -22.61
C LYS A 96 -8.21 -39.25 -23.65
N PRO A 97 -7.26 -39.09 -24.61
CA PRO A 97 -7.32 -38.15 -25.77
C PRO A 97 -8.16 -38.76 -26.94
N PRO A 98 -8.32 -38.18 -28.17
CA PRO A 98 -7.55 -37.12 -28.87
C PRO A 98 -8.41 -36.13 -29.71
N GLY A 99 -7.75 -35.25 -30.49
CA GLY A 99 -8.37 -34.65 -31.69
C GLY A 99 -7.75 -33.33 -32.14
N LYS A 100 -6.67 -33.40 -32.92
CA LYS A 100 -6.26 -32.30 -33.81
C LYS A 100 -7.13 -32.38 -35.08
N THR A 101 -7.65 -31.26 -35.54
CA THR A 101 -8.07 -31.10 -36.94
C THR A 101 -7.57 -29.75 -37.44
N ALA A 102 -7.14 -29.78 -38.69
CA ALA A 102 -6.45 -28.73 -39.44
C ALA A 102 -7.26 -27.45 -39.62
#